data_AF-A0A6M8TY73-F1
#
_entry.id   AF-A0A6M8TY73-F1
#
_cell.length_a   1.000
_cell.length_b   1.000
_cell.length_c   1.000
_cell.angle_alpha   90.00
_cell.angle_beta   90.00
_cell.angle_gamma   90.00
#
_symmetry.space_group_name_H-M   'P 1'
#
loop_
_entity.id
_entity.type
_entity.pdbx_description
1 polymer ?
#
loop_
_entity_poly.entity_id
_entity_poly.type
_entity_poly.pdbx_seq_one_letter_code
_entity_poly.pdbx_strand_id
1 'polypeptide(L)'
;MSLHKLPLFVWAIFITAILLLISLPVLAGKPFKIVPALNLAVCWELFYPYSFSLLPTSFSTLFPSPSGLGEGISPSPTPYGLGVVGYGKEGWDYLKEIVEWRQSAGNEDIYLWNLRDCAPELLNYLSSLILNPTPVPQPLPPLIPTPIPLPLYPNPATPIPLGSRAPCPVRDGMGEGEGWKGGEGIGVKGLGKGLGPYLAGLIEGDGTIIVPKIERSFKTGKLTYASIQIAFHAKDLPLAVMLLKLIGEGSINKRKATAAYILSLNSRKGLLNMISLLNGHLRTPKWFAFSDLIVWLNNRDSSLQLQIKPMEKESLISNSWLSGFIEADGSFQVRTSLKSKQPRLGCSLEISQARQAKNGEDMFPILNSIGELLDVKVNPIRGDRKNPQYRLRTSTLQSNLKLVQYLDKFPLYSSKRLNYQDWRKIFQYFLEGTQLNNVNKILEIKSQMNDRRTVFNWDHLAELDNI
;
A
#
# COMPACT_ATOMS: atom_id res chain seq x y z
N MET A 1 17.12 11.30 44.78
CA MET A 1 17.62 12.42 45.61
C MET A 1 16.44 13.30 45.98
N SER A 2 16.35 13.73 47.24
CA SER A 2 15.30 14.65 47.66
C SER A 2 15.61 16.08 47.17
N LEU A 3 14.63 16.73 46.54
CA LEU A 3 14.80 18.02 45.84
C LEU A 3 15.36 19.14 46.73
N HIS A 4 15.12 19.08 48.04
CA HIS A 4 15.64 20.05 49.01
C HIS A 4 17.17 19.96 49.25
N LYS A 5 17.85 18.94 48.73
CA LYS A 5 19.31 18.78 48.85
C LYS A 5 20.09 19.31 47.63
N LEU A 6 19.41 19.95 46.68
CA LEU A 6 20.08 20.50 45.50
C LEU A 6 20.83 21.81 45.84
N PRO A 7 22.03 22.03 45.28
CA PRO A 7 22.76 23.28 45.43
C PRO A 7 21.95 24.49 44.96
N LEU A 8 22.11 25.63 45.63
CA LEU A 8 21.37 26.87 45.37
C LEU A 8 21.43 27.31 43.88
N PHE A 9 22.56 27.04 43.22
CA PHE A 9 22.75 27.32 41.79
C PHE A 9 21.79 26.54 40.89
N VAL A 10 21.50 25.28 41.21
CA VAL A 10 20.56 24.44 40.45
C VAL A 10 19.13 24.98 40.61
N TRP A 11 18.79 25.45 41.82
CA TRP A 11 17.52 26.13 42.07
C TRP A 11 17.39 27.43 41.28
N ALA A 12 18.45 28.21 41.16
CA ALA A 12 18.46 29.45 40.38
C ALA A 12 18.20 29.19 38.88
N ILE A 13 18.81 28.14 38.31
CA ILE A 13 18.56 27.75 36.91
C ILE A 13 17.12 27.26 36.73
N PHE A 14 16.62 26.46 37.67
CA PHE A 14 15.26 25.92 37.58
C PHE A 14 14.19 27.02 37.65
N ILE A 15 14.34 27.97 38.56
CA ILE A 15 13.40 29.11 38.70
C ILE A 15 13.47 30.02 37.48
N THR A 16 14.67 30.30 36.95
CA THR A 16 14.81 31.14 35.75
C THR A 16 14.19 30.50 34.51
N ALA A 17 14.30 29.18 34.34
CA ALA A 17 13.64 28.46 33.25
C ALA A 17 12.09 28.55 33.33
N ILE A 18 11.53 28.45 34.53
CA ILE A 18 10.08 28.59 34.76
C ILE A 18 9.62 30.02 34.47
N LEU A 19 10.35 31.02 34.96
CA LEU A 19 10.02 32.43 34.71
C LEU A 19 10.07 32.79 33.22
N LEU A 20 11.04 32.24 32.47
CA LEU A 20 11.12 32.41 31.03
C LEU A 20 9.90 31.82 30.31
N LEU A 21 9.49 30.59 30.66
CA LEU A 21 8.32 29.96 30.07
C LEU A 21 7.02 30.73 30.33
N ILE A 22 6.88 31.32 31.52
CA ILE A 22 5.71 32.14 31.88
C ILE A 22 5.74 33.51 31.19
N SER A 23 6.91 34.02 30.81
CA SER A 23 7.04 35.32 30.13
C SER A 23 6.74 35.28 28.62
N LEU A 24 6.84 34.11 27.98
CA LEU A 24 6.64 33.94 26.53
C LEU A 24 5.24 34.38 26.02
N PRO A 25 4.12 34.14 26.74
CA PRO A 25 2.80 34.62 26.33
C PRO A 25 2.63 36.15 26.42
N VAL A 26 3.47 36.84 27.21
CA VAL A 26 3.39 38.29 27.43
C VAL A 26 4.14 39.07 26.35
N LEU A 27 5.21 38.51 25.75
CA LEU A 27 5.92 39.12 24.63
C LEU A 27 5.26 38.90 23.26
N ALA A 28 4.42 37.87 23.13
CA ALA A 28 3.68 37.59 21.89
C ALA A 28 2.40 38.44 21.82
N GLY A 29 2.55 39.76 21.68
CA GLY A 29 1.41 40.68 21.50
C GLY A 29 0.66 40.41 20.20
N LYS A 30 -0.42 39.61 20.26
CA LYS A 30 -1.58 39.57 19.33
C LYS A 30 -2.63 38.57 19.85
N PRO A 31 -3.93 38.80 19.65
CA PRO A 31 -4.99 38.00 20.27
C PRO A 31 -5.02 36.58 19.69
N PHE A 32 -4.79 35.63 20.59
CA PHE A 32 -4.98 34.18 20.53
C PHE A 32 -5.79 33.64 19.34
N LYS A 33 -5.07 33.15 18.33
CA LYS A 33 -5.35 31.87 17.64
C LYS A 33 -4.00 31.28 17.24
N ILE A 34 -3.81 30.00 17.54
CA ILE A 34 -2.65 29.13 17.28
C ILE A 34 -1.64 29.07 18.45
N VAL A 35 -1.76 28.02 19.26
CA VAL A 35 -0.73 27.00 19.58
C VAL A 35 -1.34 26.02 20.62
N PRO A 36 -1.54 24.72 20.32
CA PRO A 36 -1.76 23.70 21.33
C PRO A 36 -0.40 23.13 21.72
N ALA A 37 0.38 23.88 22.50
CA ALA A 37 1.66 23.39 23.03
C ALA A 37 1.85 23.96 24.43
N LEU A 38 1.21 23.30 25.40
CA LEU A 38 1.50 23.20 26.83
C LEU A 38 0.17 22.89 27.52
N ASN A 39 -0.19 21.61 27.51
CA ASN A 39 -1.26 21.09 28.34
C ASN A 39 -0.76 21.09 29.81
N LEU A 40 -0.81 22.25 30.46
CA LEU A 40 -0.38 22.46 31.86
C LEU A 40 -1.18 21.62 32.88
N ALA A 41 -2.23 20.92 32.45
CA ALA A 41 -3.00 20.00 33.28
C ALA A 41 -2.30 18.67 33.58
N VAL A 42 -1.26 18.28 32.83
CA VAL A 42 -0.55 16.99 33.05
C VAL A 42 0.57 17.09 34.09
N CYS A 43 1.07 18.30 34.39
CA CYS A 43 2.19 18.48 35.33
C CYS A 43 1.80 18.37 36.81
N TRP A 44 0.51 18.25 37.13
CA TRP A 44 0.02 18.13 38.50
C TRP A 44 -0.13 16.67 38.97
N GLU A 45 -0.07 15.68 38.06
CA GLU A 45 -0.19 14.26 38.44
C GLU A 45 1.13 13.60 38.89
N LEU A 46 2.27 14.31 38.81
CA LEU A 46 3.58 13.75 39.19
C LEU A 46 3.96 13.98 40.66
N PHE A 47 3.08 14.58 41.47
CA PHE A 47 3.36 14.89 42.88
C PHE A 47 2.20 14.51 43.81
N TYR A 48 1.95 13.22 44.03
CA TYR A 48 1.43 12.68 45.29
C TYR A 48 1.58 11.16 45.34
N PRO A 49 2.26 10.59 46.35
CA PRO A 49 1.90 9.28 46.88
C PRO A 49 1.40 9.47 48.32
N TYR A 50 0.20 9.01 48.65
CA TYR A 50 -0.15 8.36 49.92
C TYR A 50 -1.63 7.98 49.86
N SER A 51 -1.90 6.68 49.85
CA SER A 51 -3.24 6.08 49.87
C SER A 51 -3.85 6.21 51.26
N PHE A 52 -5.12 6.62 51.33
CA PHE A 52 -5.99 6.30 52.46
C PHE A 52 -7.30 5.73 51.91
N SER A 53 -7.60 4.50 52.31
CA SER A 53 -8.85 3.79 52.08
C SER A 53 -9.99 4.44 52.86
N LEU A 54 -11.22 4.46 52.30
CA LEU A 54 -12.47 4.17 53.02
C LEU A 54 -13.64 3.94 52.02
N LEU A 55 -14.57 3.09 52.46
CA LEU A 55 -15.63 2.35 51.77
C LEU A 55 -16.80 3.19 51.22
N PRO A 56 -17.66 2.62 50.33
CA PRO A 56 -18.80 3.32 49.75
C PRO A 56 -20.06 3.16 50.61
N THR A 57 -20.90 4.18 50.64
CA THR A 57 -22.34 4.02 50.91
C THR A 57 -23.17 4.85 49.93
N SER A 58 -24.16 4.15 49.38
CA SER A 58 -25.25 4.58 48.52
C SER A 58 -26.05 5.76 49.08
N PHE A 59 -26.63 6.59 48.20
CA PHE A 59 -28.04 6.98 48.32
C PHE A 59 -28.59 7.46 46.97
N SER A 60 -29.74 6.91 46.63
CA SER A 60 -30.68 7.33 45.59
C SER A 60 -31.40 8.61 46.01
N THR A 61 -31.77 9.47 45.06
CA THR A 61 -33.17 9.80 44.73
C THR A 61 -33.33 11.11 43.93
N LEU A 62 -34.22 11.01 42.93
CA LEU A 62 -35.23 11.99 42.50
C LEU A 62 -34.84 13.24 41.67
N PHE A 63 -35.18 13.13 40.37
CA PHE A 63 -35.76 14.14 39.47
C PHE A 63 -36.74 15.12 40.17
N PRO A 64 -37.01 16.35 39.66
CA PRO A 64 -37.48 16.55 38.27
C PRO A 64 -37.11 17.85 37.52
N SER A 65 -37.23 17.79 36.19
CA SER A 65 -37.38 18.94 35.29
C SER A 65 -38.76 19.60 35.47
N PRO A 66 -38.96 20.85 35.03
CA PRO A 66 -39.85 21.02 33.87
C PRO A 66 -39.51 22.18 32.90
N SER A 67 -39.63 21.87 31.61
CA SER A 67 -40.26 22.62 30.48
C SER A 67 -40.36 24.16 30.40
N GLY A 68 -40.17 24.67 29.17
CA GLY A 68 -40.82 25.88 28.63
C GLY A 68 -39.96 26.57 27.54
N LEU A 69 -40.19 26.31 26.24
CA LEU A 69 -41.03 27.08 25.28
C LEU A 69 -40.51 28.48 24.92
N GLY A 70 -40.28 28.73 23.62
CA GLY A 70 -40.07 30.06 23.05
C GLY A 70 -39.58 30.05 21.59
N GLU A 71 -40.48 30.35 20.66
CA GLU A 71 -40.32 30.42 19.20
C GLU A 71 -39.51 31.66 18.72
N GLY A 72 -38.96 31.57 17.49
CA GLY A 72 -39.14 32.66 16.51
C GLY A 72 -37.92 33.35 15.87
N ILE A 73 -37.85 33.22 14.54
CA ILE A 73 -37.45 34.23 13.53
C ILE A 73 -36.00 34.19 12.97
N SER A 74 -35.93 33.89 11.66
CA SER A 74 -34.82 34.10 10.72
C SER A 74 -34.68 35.57 10.28
N PRO A 75 -33.49 36.01 9.82
CA PRO A 75 -33.29 36.10 8.36
C PRO A 75 -31.88 35.70 7.89
N SER A 76 -31.79 35.32 6.61
CA SER A 76 -30.54 35.07 5.87
C SER A 76 -29.74 36.38 5.65
N PRO A 77 -28.40 36.28 5.46
CA PRO A 77 -27.86 36.20 4.09
C PRO A 77 -26.64 35.26 3.94
N THR A 78 -26.46 34.71 2.73
CA THR A 78 -25.19 34.13 2.22
C THR A 78 -24.12 35.24 2.11
N PRO A 79 -22.78 34.97 2.10
CA PRO A 79 -22.15 34.03 1.16
C PRO A 79 -20.80 33.35 1.56
N TYR A 80 -20.42 32.34 0.77
CA TYR A 80 -19.11 31.66 0.64
C TYR A 80 -18.52 30.95 1.88
N GLY A 81 -18.37 29.61 1.80
CA GLY A 81 -17.53 28.85 2.72
C GLY A 81 -17.50 27.36 2.40
N LEU A 82 -16.32 26.88 2.01
CA LEU A 82 -15.90 25.50 1.72
C LEU A 82 -16.83 24.38 2.24
N GLY A 83 -17.38 23.61 1.30
CA GLY A 83 -17.94 22.29 1.60
C GLY A 83 -16.83 21.32 2.01
N VAL A 84 -16.77 20.99 3.30
CA VAL A 84 -16.12 19.77 3.78
C VAL A 84 -17.11 18.63 3.51
N VAL A 85 -16.83 17.82 2.50
CA VAL A 85 -17.59 16.59 2.24
C VAL A 85 -17.03 15.51 3.16
N GLY A 86 -17.89 15.01 4.06
CA GLY A 86 -17.58 13.96 5.02
C GLY A 86 -17.29 12.61 4.37
N TYR A 87 -16.49 11.80 5.07
CA TYR A 87 -16.11 10.44 4.70
C TYR A 87 -17.13 9.40 5.17
N GLY A 88 -17.16 8.26 4.48
CA GLY A 88 -17.93 7.07 4.86
C GLY A 88 -17.39 6.43 6.13
N LYS A 89 -18.30 6.12 7.05
CA LYS A 89 -18.06 5.56 8.39
C LYS A 89 -17.46 4.13 8.36
N GLU A 90 -17.69 3.39 7.27
CA GLU A 90 -17.42 1.94 7.19
C GLU A 90 -15.93 1.58 7.06
N GLY A 91 -15.13 2.33 6.29
CA GLY A 91 -13.70 2.03 6.13
C GLY A 91 -12.86 2.32 7.40
N TRP A 92 -13.30 3.28 8.21
CA TRP A 92 -12.61 3.68 9.44
C TRP A 92 -13.01 2.81 10.64
N ASP A 93 -14.27 2.40 10.72
CA ASP A 93 -14.71 1.41 11.71
C ASP A 93 -13.99 0.07 11.52
N TYR A 94 -13.71 -0.33 10.26
CA TYR A 94 -12.92 -1.53 9.95
C TYR A 94 -11.48 -1.47 10.45
N LEU A 95 -10.79 -0.33 10.31
CA LEU A 95 -9.43 -0.14 10.82
C LEU A 95 -9.39 -0.09 12.36
N LYS A 96 -10.48 0.38 13.00
CA LYS A 96 -10.63 0.41 14.45
C LYS A 96 -10.85 -0.99 15.04
N GLU A 97 -11.72 -1.78 14.41
CA GLU A 97 -11.98 -3.18 14.78
C GLU A 97 -10.70 -4.04 14.72
N ILE A 98 -9.80 -3.74 13.77
CA ILE A 98 -8.48 -4.39 13.62
C ILE A 98 -7.53 -4.11 14.80
N VAL A 99 -7.56 -2.89 15.37
CA VAL A 99 -6.73 -2.52 16.52
C VAL A 99 -7.27 -3.15 17.81
N GLU A 100 -8.59 -3.23 17.95
CA GLU A 100 -9.28 -3.78 19.11
C GLU A 100 -9.22 -5.33 19.14
N TRP A 101 -9.34 -6.00 17.98
CA TRP A 101 -9.23 -7.46 17.88
C TRP A 101 -7.89 -7.99 18.42
N ARG A 102 -6.77 -7.30 18.12
CA ARG A 102 -5.44 -7.69 18.61
C ARG A 102 -5.23 -7.49 20.11
N GLN A 103 -6.00 -6.60 20.76
CA GLN A 103 -5.94 -6.43 22.21
C GLN A 103 -6.71 -7.55 22.94
N SER A 104 -7.68 -8.18 22.27
CA SER A 104 -8.47 -9.30 22.80
C SER A 104 -7.80 -10.68 22.63
N ALA A 105 -6.91 -10.82 21.65
CA ALA A 105 -6.16 -12.05 21.39
C ALA A 105 -4.94 -12.15 22.33
N GLY A 106 -5.20 -12.46 23.60
CA GLY A 106 -4.17 -12.75 24.61
C GLY A 106 -3.30 -13.93 24.18
N ASN A 107 -2.09 -13.63 23.69
CA ASN A 107 -1.03 -14.62 23.50
C ASN A 107 0.23 -14.06 24.15
N GLU A 108 0.35 -14.35 25.45
CA GLU A 108 1.52 -14.09 26.28
C GLU A 108 2.65 -15.01 25.81
N ASP A 109 3.42 -14.57 24.82
CA ASP A 109 4.85 -14.93 24.61
C ASP A 109 5.33 -14.53 23.21
N ILE A 110 5.20 -13.24 22.86
CA ILE A 110 5.93 -12.64 21.74
C ILE A 110 6.34 -11.24 22.20
N TYR A 111 7.65 -10.94 22.16
CA TYR A 111 8.18 -9.60 22.38
C TYR A 111 7.59 -8.63 21.35
N LEU A 112 6.49 -7.97 21.71
CA LEU A 112 5.72 -7.05 20.87
C LEU A 112 6.08 -5.61 21.21
N TRP A 113 6.55 -4.86 20.22
CA TRP A 113 6.53 -3.40 20.25
C TRP A 113 5.11 -2.93 19.91
N ASN A 114 4.55 -2.10 20.77
CA ASN A 114 3.14 -1.72 20.75
C ASN A 114 2.88 -0.65 19.67
N LEU A 115 1.76 -0.74 18.94
CA LEU A 115 1.37 0.28 17.95
C LEU A 115 1.22 1.68 18.58
N ARG A 116 0.89 1.71 19.89
CA ARG A 116 0.86 2.90 20.75
C ARG A 116 2.18 3.67 20.74
N ASP A 117 3.31 2.96 20.65
CA ASP A 117 4.65 3.55 20.69
C ASP A 117 5.09 4.07 19.30
N CYS A 118 4.39 3.66 18.24
CA CYS A 118 4.80 3.90 16.86
C CYS A 118 4.05 5.06 16.17
N ALA A 119 2.81 5.37 16.60
CA ALA A 119 1.99 6.42 16.00
C ALA A 119 0.94 7.03 16.96
N PRO A 120 1.37 7.75 18.02
CA PRO A 120 0.45 8.36 19.00
C PRO A 120 -0.49 9.42 18.38
N GLU A 121 -0.06 10.08 17.31
CA GLU A 121 -0.84 11.07 16.56
C GLU A 121 -2.05 10.46 15.84
N LEU A 122 -1.93 9.21 15.36
CA LEU A 122 -3.01 8.47 14.72
C LEU A 122 -4.11 8.12 15.75
N LEU A 123 -3.72 7.77 16.97
CA LEU A 123 -4.61 7.43 18.08
C LEU A 123 -5.39 8.64 18.61
N ASN A 124 -4.75 9.80 18.68
CA ASN A 124 -5.40 11.05 19.08
C ASN A 124 -6.41 11.54 18.03
N TYR A 125 -6.11 11.35 16.74
CA TYR A 125 -7.05 11.65 15.65
C TYR A 125 -8.27 10.71 15.65
N LEU A 126 -8.06 9.42 15.94
CA LEU A 126 -9.16 8.47 16.10
C LEU A 126 -10.06 8.78 17.31
N SER A 127 -9.50 9.37 18.37
CA SER A 127 -10.23 9.70 19.60
C SER A 127 -11.13 10.95 19.45
N SER A 128 -10.75 11.91 18.60
CA SER A 128 -11.52 13.15 18.41
C SER A 128 -12.78 12.98 17.56
N LEU A 129 -12.84 11.94 16.72
CA LEU A 129 -13.99 11.61 15.87
C LEU A 129 -15.15 10.92 16.64
N ILE A 130 -14.89 10.41 17.85
CA ILE A 130 -15.88 9.70 18.69
C ILE A 130 -16.87 10.68 19.36
N LEU A 131 -16.47 11.93 19.57
CA LEU A 131 -17.21 12.87 20.41
C LEU A 131 -18.30 13.69 19.69
N ASN A 132 -18.36 13.71 18.34
CA ASN A 132 -19.37 14.47 17.60
C ASN A 132 -19.69 13.88 16.21
N PRO A 133 -20.67 12.96 16.07
CA PRO A 133 -21.16 12.50 14.77
C PRO A 133 -22.23 13.46 14.20
N THR A 134 -22.05 13.95 12.96
CA THR A 134 -23.11 14.67 12.21
C THR A 134 -23.82 13.75 11.19
N PRO A 135 -25.13 13.92 10.93
CA PRO A 135 -25.91 13.03 10.07
C PRO A 135 -25.67 13.23 8.57
N VAL A 136 -25.82 12.15 7.79
CA VAL A 136 -25.56 12.04 6.34
C VAL A 136 -26.87 11.99 5.53
N PRO A 137 -27.01 12.68 4.37
CA PRO A 137 -28.16 12.54 3.47
C PRO A 137 -28.02 11.32 2.51
N GLN A 138 -29.13 10.70 2.14
CA GLN A 138 -29.16 9.49 1.29
C GLN A 138 -28.93 9.76 -0.21
N PRO A 139 -28.35 8.80 -0.97
CA PRO A 139 -28.03 8.97 -2.38
C PRO A 139 -29.20 8.66 -3.33
N LEU A 140 -29.27 9.39 -4.46
CA LEU A 140 -30.22 9.19 -5.55
C LEU A 140 -29.84 7.98 -6.44
N PRO A 141 -30.81 7.32 -7.09
CA PRO A 141 -30.58 6.10 -7.89
C PRO A 141 -29.94 6.37 -9.28
N PRO A 142 -29.27 5.37 -9.88
CA PRO A 142 -28.50 5.51 -11.12
C PRO A 142 -29.35 5.57 -12.39
N LEU A 143 -28.91 6.38 -13.36
CA LEU A 143 -29.48 6.48 -14.72
C LEU A 143 -28.89 5.40 -15.64
N ILE A 144 -29.77 4.70 -16.38
CA ILE A 144 -29.44 3.67 -17.37
C ILE A 144 -29.12 4.34 -18.73
N PRO A 145 -28.01 4.02 -19.41
CA PRO A 145 -27.77 4.50 -20.77
C PRO A 145 -28.36 3.57 -21.84
N THR A 146 -29.02 4.17 -22.84
CA THR A 146 -29.58 3.50 -24.03
C THR A 146 -28.49 3.08 -25.04
N PRO A 147 -28.71 2.04 -25.87
CA PRO A 147 -27.69 1.51 -26.79
C PRO A 147 -27.52 2.36 -28.07
N ILE A 148 -26.29 2.47 -28.56
CA ILE A 148 -25.92 3.08 -29.85
C ILE A 148 -25.69 1.94 -30.88
N PRO A 149 -26.13 2.04 -32.15
CA PRO A 149 -25.97 0.98 -33.14
C PRO A 149 -24.56 0.95 -33.76
N LEU A 150 -24.05 -0.26 -34.00
CA LEU A 150 -22.76 -0.55 -34.65
C LEU A 150 -22.86 -0.46 -36.20
N PRO A 151 -21.81 -0.02 -36.91
CA PRO A 151 -21.78 -0.04 -38.38
C PRO A 151 -21.38 -1.41 -38.95
N LEU A 152 -22.02 -1.76 -40.07
CA LEU A 152 -21.84 -2.99 -40.86
C LEU A 152 -20.54 -2.93 -41.70
N TYR A 153 -19.75 -4.00 -41.68
CA TYR A 153 -18.65 -4.24 -42.64
C TYR A 153 -18.96 -5.46 -43.54
N PRO A 154 -18.51 -5.45 -44.81
CA PRO A 154 -18.79 -6.53 -45.76
C PRO A 154 -17.82 -7.73 -45.63
N ASN A 155 -18.36 -8.90 -45.98
CA ASN A 155 -17.79 -10.23 -45.84
C ASN A 155 -16.78 -10.57 -46.98
N PRO A 156 -15.64 -11.25 -46.73
CA PRO A 156 -14.82 -11.80 -47.80
C PRO A 156 -15.13 -13.27 -48.13
N ALA A 157 -15.00 -13.59 -49.41
CA ALA A 157 -15.32 -14.85 -50.06
C ALA A 157 -14.31 -16.00 -49.82
N THR A 158 -14.78 -17.18 -50.21
CA THR A 158 -14.29 -18.57 -50.08
C THR A 158 -12.90 -18.95 -50.63
N PRO A 159 -12.35 -20.13 -50.25
CA PRO A 159 -10.95 -20.54 -50.45
C PRO A 159 -10.69 -21.41 -51.71
N ILE A 160 -9.41 -21.54 -52.10
CA ILE A 160 -8.89 -22.48 -53.12
C ILE A 160 -7.66 -23.23 -52.55
N PRO A 161 -7.43 -24.54 -52.87
CA PRO A 161 -6.58 -25.45 -52.09
C PRO A 161 -5.25 -25.80 -52.77
N LEU A 162 -4.26 -26.33 -52.02
CA LEU A 162 -3.19 -27.18 -52.57
C LEU A 162 -2.35 -27.88 -51.48
N GLY A 163 -2.07 -29.18 -51.69
CA GLY A 163 -0.74 -29.74 -51.42
C GLY A 163 -0.58 -30.75 -50.26
N SER A 164 -0.77 -32.02 -50.60
CA SER A 164 -0.48 -33.24 -49.81
C SER A 164 1.02 -33.49 -49.50
N ARG A 165 1.33 -34.00 -48.29
CA ARG A 165 2.33 -35.06 -48.06
C ARG A 165 2.11 -35.81 -46.73
N ALA A 166 2.39 -37.10 -46.77
CA ALA A 166 1.97 -38.18 -45.86
C ALA A 166 2.70 -38.25 -44.50
N PRO A 167 2.21 -39.07 -43.53
CA PRO A 167 2.55 -39.03 -42.11
C PRO A 167 3.52 -40.13 -41.65
N CYS A 168 4.09 -39.97 -40.45
CA CYS A 168 4.81 -41.01 -39.69
C CYS A 168 4.37 -41.02 -38.21
N PRO A 169 4.51 -42.15 -37.49
CA PRO A 169 3.40 -42.76 -36.76
C PRO A 169 3.32 -42.47 -35.27
N VAL A 170 2.09 -42.54 -34.78
CA VAL A 170 1.66 -42.59 -33.38
C VAL A 170 2.07 -43.94 -32.76
N ARG A 171 2.55 -43.92 -31.52
CA ARG A 171 2.60 -45.07 -30.63
C ARG A 171 1.71 -44.78 -29.42
N ASP A 172 0.55 -45.41 -29.41
CA ASP A 172 -0.32 -45.52 -28.25
C ASP A 172 0.24 -46.55 -27.27
N GLY A 173 0.11 -46.26 -25.98
CA GLY A 173 0.45 -47.14 -24.87
C GLY A 173 -0.12 -46.61 -23.56
N MET A 174 -1.28 -47.17 -23.20
CA MET A 174 -2.07 -46.92 -22.00
C MET A 174 -1.29 -47.00 -20.68
N GLY A 175 -1.79 -46.25 -19.69
CA GLY A 175 -1.48 -46.42 -18.27
C GLY A 175 -2.29 -45.45 -17.42
N GLU A 176 -3.58 -45.73 -17.22
CA GLU A 176 -4.33 -45.20 -16.08
C GLU A 176 -3.64 -45.71 -14.81
N GLY A 177 -3.24 -44.78 -13.93
CA GLY A 177 -2.44 -45.08 -12.75
C GLY A 177 -2.65 -44.02 -11.67
N GLU A 178 -3.71 -44.26 -10.90
CA GLU A 178 -3.94 -43.93 -9.50
C GLU A 178 -3.76 -42.48 -8.99
N GLY A 179 -4.86 -41.99 -8.44
CA GLY A 179 -4.98 -40.71 -7.75
C GLY A 179 -3.98 -40.56 -6.61
N TRP A 180 -3.24 -39.46 -6.66
CA TRP A 180 -2.50 -38.93 -5.54
C TRP A 180 -3.48 -38.56 -4.42
N LYS A 181 -3.54 -39.38 -3.36
CA LYS A 181 -4.10 -38.95 -2.07
C LYS A 181 -3.17 -37.88 -1.51
N GLY A 182 -3.59 -36.63 -1.65
CA GLY A 182 -2.91 -35.49 -1.05
C GLY A 182 -2.73 -35.74 0.44
N GLY A 183 -1.48 -35.80 0.88
CA GLY A 183 -1.15 -35.58 2.28
C GLY A 183 -1.75 -34.23 2.68
N GLU A 184 -2.40 -34.20 3.83
CA GLU A 184 -2.95 -33.00 4.45
C GLU A 184 -1.83 -31.97 4.63
N GLY A 185 -1.65 -31.14 3.60
CA GLY A 185 -0.85 -29.94 3.68
C GLY A 185 -1.49 -29.03 4.73
N ILE A 186 -0.64 -28.38 5.52
CA ILE A 186 -1.00 -27.28 6.40
C ILE A 186 -1.59 -26.17 5.51
N GLY A 187 -2.87 -26.30 5.20
CA GLY A 187 -3.60 -25.46 4.28
C GLY A 187 -4.00 -24.18 5.00
N VAL A 188 -3.38 -23.07 4.61
CA VAL A 188 -3.88 -21.75 4.98
C VAL A 188 -5.24 -21.59 4.30
N LYS A 189 -6.31 -21.79 5.05
CA LYS A 189 -7.69 -21.58 4.58
C LYS A 189 -7.84 -20.12 4.13
N GLY A 190 -8.17 -19.92 2.86
CA GLY A 190 -8.81 -18.68 2.40
C GLY A 190 -7.92 -17.58 1.81
N LEU A 191 -6.66 -17.84 1.45
CA LEU A 191 -5.87 -16.86 0.68
C LEU A 191 -6.30 -16.90 -0.79
N GLY A 192 -6.88 -15.81 -1.27
CA GLY A 192 -7.42 -15.68 -2.62
C GLY A 192 -6.37 -15.92 -3.71
N LYS A 193 -6.80 -16.58 -4.80
CA LYS A 193 -5.92 -17.03 -5.90
C LYS A 193 -5.17 -15.87 -6.57
N GLY A 194 -5.66 -14.63 -6.49
CA GLY A 194 -5.01 -13.47 -7.08
C GLY A 194 -3.87 -12.88 -6.24
N LEU A 195 -3.78 -13.19 -4.94
CA LEU A 195 -2.82 -12.55 -4.03
C LEU A 195 -1.38 -13.00 -4.31
N GLY A 196 -1.18 -14.27 -4.67
CA GLY A 196 0.14 -14.83 -4.98
C GLY A 196 0.86 -14.10 -6.12
N PRO A 197 0.26 -14.00 -7.32
CA PRO A 197 0.85 -13.26 -8.45
C PRO A 197 1.08 -11.78 -8.13
N TYR A 198 0.13 -11.12 -7.46
CA TYR A 198 0.28 -9.72 -7.05
C TYR A 198 1.49 -9.51 -6.12
N LEU A 199 1.60 -10.32 -5.07
CA LEU A 199 2.71 -10.28 -4.13
C LEU A 199 4.05 -10.60 -4.80
N ALA A 200 4.06 -11.54 -5.76
CA ALA A 200 5.26 -11.84 -6.54
C ALA A 200 5.75 -10.60 -7.30
N GLY A 201 4.87 -9.91 -8.03
CA GLY A 201 5.24 -8.67 -8.72
C GLY A 201 5.77 -7.59 -7.77
N LEU A 202 5.09 -7.39 -6.63
CA LEU A 202 5.48 -6.40 -5.62
C LEU A 202 6.84 -6.70 -5.01
N ILE A 203 7.09 -7.96 -4.62
CA ILE A 203 8.36 -8.41 -4.07
C ILE A 203 9.46 -8.35 -5.11
N GLU A 204 9.16 -8.61 -6.39
CA GLU A 204 10.16 -8.57 -7.46
C GLU A 204 10.63 -7.16 -7.81
N GLY A 205 9.78 -6.15 -7.61
CA GLY A 205 10.21 -4.75 -7.62
C GLY A 205 10.91 -4.33 -6.33
N ASP A 206 10.17 -4.17 -5.23
CA ASP A 206 10.65 -3.53 -3.99
C ASP A 206 11.10 -4.49 -2.87
N GLY A 207 10.87 -5.79 -3.05
CA GLY A 207 11.21 -6.81 -2.06
C GLY A 207 12.68 -7.21 -2.03
N THR A 208 13.11 -7.73 -0.89
CA THR A 208 14.43 -8.34 -0.68
C THR A 208 14.26 -9.69 0.01
N ILE A 209 14.86 -10.73 -0.57
CA ILE A 209 14.95 -12.06 0.02
C ILE A 209 16.37 -12.23 0.55
N ILE A 210 16.49 -12.48 1.85
CA ILE A 210 17.77 -12.66 2.55
C ILE A 210 17.87 -14.12 2.95
N VAL A 211 18.88 -14.82 2.43
CA VAL A 211 19.20 -16.21 2.77
C VAL A 211 20.61 -16.24 3.38
N PRO A 212 20.76 -16.60 4.66
CA PRO A 212 22.06 -16.59 5.30
C PRO A 212 22.89 -17.82 4.89
N LYS A 213 24.15 -17.57 4.51
CA LYS A 213 25.15 -18.61 4.15
C LYS A 213 25.89 -19.19 5.35
N ILE A 214 25.93 -18.43 6.45
CA ILE A 214 26.58 -18.80 7.71
C ILE A 214 25.53 -18.76 8.81
N GLU A 215 25.59 -19.66 9.78
CA GLU A 215 24.60 -19.72 10.88
C GLU A 215 24.72 -18.56 11.86
N ARG A 216 25.94 -18.04 12.06
CA ARG A 216 26.21 -16.94 12.97
C ARG A 216 27.07 -15.88 12.31
N SER A 217 26.78 -14.62 12.64
CA SER A 217 27.59 -13.49 12.17
C SER A 217 28.97 -13.51 12.83
N PHE A 218 30.03 -13.50 12.02
CA PHE A 218 31.41 -13.39 12.54
C PHE A 218 31.65 -12.11 13.36
N LYS A 219 30.91 -11.02 13.09
CA LYS A 219 31.08 -9.73 13.78
C LYS A 219 30.39 -9.67 15.13
N THR A 220 29.21 -10.28 15.27
CA THR A 220 28.35 -10.11 16.44
C THR A 220 28.07 -11.41 17.20
N GLY A 221 28.45 -12.57 16.64
CA GLY A 221 28.13 -13.90 17.18
C GLY A 221 26.65 -14.27 17.14
N LYS A 222 25.77 -13.37 16.70
CA LYS A 222 24.31 -13.58 16.68
C LYS A 222 23.91 -14.56 15.57
N LEU A 223 22.86 -15.34 15.84
CA LEU A 223 22.22 -16.20 14.85
C LEU A 223 21.71 -15.36 13.69
N THR A 224 21.92 -15.87 12.49
CA THR A 224 21.38 -15.30 11.26
C THR A 224 20.10 -16.05 10.89
N TYR A 225 19.15 -15.32 10.32
CA TYR A 225 17.87 -15.87 9.93
C TYR A 225 17.56 -15.46 8.50
N ALA A 226 16.88 -16.34 7.78
CA ALA A 226 16.28 -15.97 6.53
C ALA A 226 15.17 -14.94 6.75
N SER A 227 15.01 -14.02 5.81
CA SER A 227 13.89 -13.08 5.87
C SER A 227 13.47 -12.60 4.50
N ILE A 228 12.17 -12.40 4.32
CA ILE A 228 11.60 -11.67 3.19
C ILE A 228 11.17 -10.30 3.69
N GLN A 229 11.62 -9.24 3.03
CA GLN A 229 11.37 -7.86 3.42
C GLN A 229 10.80 -7.07 2.25
N ILE A 230 9.82 -6.21 2.50
CA ILE A 230 9.26 -5.29 1.50
C ILE A 230 9.30 -3.88 2.09
N ALA A 231 9.89 -2.94 1.35
CA ALA A 231 9.93 -1.54 1.75
C ALA A 231 8.73 -0.80 1.18
N PHE A 232 8.04 -0.03 2.02
CA PHE A 232 6.93 0.84 1.64
C PHE A 232 7.28 2.28 2.00
N HIS A 233 6.86 3.22 1.17
CA HIS A 233 6.89 4.63 1.56
C HIS A 233 5.90 4.87 2.72
N ALA A 234 6.14 5.89 3.54
CA ALA A 234 5.31 6.19 4.71
C ALA A 234 3.82 6.37 4.39
N LYS A 235 3.52 6.96 3.23
CA LYS A 235 2.16 7.13 2.72
C LYS A 235 1.45 5.81 2.43
N ASP A 236 2.20 4.75 2.10
CA ASP A 236 1.67 3.44 1.72
C ASP A 236 1.68 2.44 2.88
N LEU A 237 1.85 2.92 4.13
CA LEU A 237 1.70 2.11 5.34
C LEU A 237 0.35 1.35 5.40
N PRO A 238 -0.80 1.92 4.98
CA PRO A 238 -2.07 1.18 4.96
C PRO A 238 -2.01 -0.12 4.15
N LEU A 239 -1.36 -0.10 2.98
CA LEU A 239 -1.14 -1.31 2.19
C LEU A 239 -0.26 -2.32 2.93
N ALA A 240 0.82 -1.87 3.57
CA ALA A 240 1.70 -2.76 4.33
C ALA A 240 0.95 -3.46 5.48
N VAL A 241 0.09 -2.73 6.20
CA VAL A 241 -0.75 -3.27 7.28
C VAL A 241 -1.74 -4.29 6.73
N MET A 242 -2.36 -4.00 5.59
CA MET A 242 -3.30 -4.92 4.94
C MET A 242 -2.61 -6.22 4.50
N LEU A 243 -1.44 -6.12 3.88
CA LEU A 243 -0.65 -7.30 3.51
C LEU A 243 -0.22 -8.12 4.74
N LEU A 244 0.18 -7.47 5.84
CA LEU A 244 0.50 -8.17 7.09
C LEU A 244 -0.71 -8.96 7.61
N LYS A 245 -1.92 -8.38 7.55
CA LYS A 245 -3.16 -9.05 7.95
C LYS A 245 -3.44 -10.28 7.08
N LEU A 246 -3.31 -10.15 5.75
CA LEU A 246 -3.52 -11.26 4.82
C LEU A 246 -2.50 -12.38 5.01
N ILE A 247 -1.22 -12.04 5.13
CA ILE A 247 -0.15 -13.02 5.35
C ILE A 247 -0.28 -13.70 6.72
N GLY A 248 -0.87 -13.00 7.70
CA GLY A 248 -1.15 -13.47 9.06
C GLY A 248 0.07 -13.52 9.98
N GLU A 249 1.27 -13.24 9.46
CA GLU A 249 2.55 -13.34 10.15
C GLU A 249 3.48 -12.22 9.71
N GLY A 250 4.37 -11.76 10.60
CA GLY A 250 5.38 -10.75 10.29
C GLY A 250 5.36 -9.54 11.22
N SER A 251 6.20 -8.56 10.88
CA SER A 251 6.30 -7.29 11.61
C SER A 251 6.50 -6.12 10.66
N ILE A 252 6.00 -4.93 11.03
CA ILE A 252 6.24 -3.69 10.31
C ILE A 252 7.08 -2.78 11.18
N ASN A 253 8.21 -2.31 10.64
CA ASN A 253 9.14 -1.45 11.37
C ASN A 253 9.40 -0.15 10.60
N LYS A 254 9.32 1.00 11.27
CA LYS A 254 9.69 2.30 10.70
C LYS A 254 11.21 2.38 10.53
N ARG A 255 11.69 2.77 9.35
CA ARG A 255 13.10 3.08 9.14
C ARG A 255 13.45 4.41 9.83
N LYS A 256 14.54 4.42 10.59
CA LYS A 256 15.06 5.65 11.20
C LYS A 256 15.47 6.64 10.11
N ALA A 257 15.11 7.91 10.29
CA ALA A 257 15.47 9.04 9.42
C ALA A 257 14.99 8.94 7.95
N THR A 258 14.08 8.03 7.61
CA THR A 258 13.46 7.98 6.28
C THR A 258 11.94 7.83 6.38
N ALA A 259 11.23 8.32 5.37
CA ALA A 259 9.78 8.15 5.24
C ALA A 259 9.45 6.75 4.68
N ALA A 260 9.91 5.69 5.36
CA ALA A 260 9.72 4.33 4.92
C ALA A 260 9.41 3.37 6.07
N TYR A 261 8.59 2.37 5.78
CA TYR A 261 8.32 1.22 6.65
C TYR A 261 8.79 -0.05 5.95
N ILE A 262 9.20 -1.04 6.74
CA ILE A 262 9.59 -2.36 6.24
C ILE A 262 8.68 -3.40 6.85
N LEU A 263 7.94 -4.10 5.99
CA LEU A 263 7.29 -5.35 6.31
C LEU A 263 8.33 -6.46 6.25
N SER A 264 8.53 -7.17 7.37
CA SER A 264 9.53 -8.23 7.52
C SER A 264 8.88 -9.55 7.94
N LEU A 265 9.18 -10.60 7.19
CA LEU A 265 8.82 -11.99 7.46
C LEU A 265 10.08 -12.78 7.80
N ASN A 266 10.22 -13.17 9.05
CA ASN A 266 11.36 -13.94 9.56
C ASN A 266 10.94 -15.18 10.37
N SER A 267 9.67 -15.28 10.78
CA SER A 267 9.14 -16.47 11.45
C SER A 267 9.05 -17.63 10.46
N ARG A 268 9.26 -18.86 10.95
CA ARG A 268 9.14 -20.07 10.12
C ARG A 268 7.77 -20.12 9.43
N LYS A 269 6.69 -19.85 10.17
CA LYS A 269 5.32 -19.82 9.64
C LYS A 269 5.14 -18.74 8.57
N GLY A 270 5.62 -17.52 8.80
CA GLY A 270 5.54 -16.44 7.81
C GLY A 270 6.31 -16.73 6.52
N LEU A 271 7.48 -17.37 6.62
CA LEU A 271 8.25 -17.81 5.46
C LEU A 271 7.51 -18.91 4.68
N LEU A 272 6.91 -19.89 5.37
CA LEU A 272 6.12 -20.95 4.73
C LEU A 272 4.86 -20.39 4.04
N ASN A 273 4.15 -19.47 4.69
CA ASN A 273 3.01 -18.77 4.08
C ASN A 273 3.45 -18.05 2.80
N MET A 274 4.56 -17.31 2.85
CA MET A 274 5.06 -16.60 1.68
C MET A 274 5.53 -17.55 0.57
N ILE A 275 6.16 -18.67 0.90
CA ILE A 275 6.51 -19.69 -0.09
C ILE A 275 5.25 -20.26 -0.75
N SER A 276 4.22 -20.56 0.04
CA SER A 276 2.95 -21.06 -0.51
C SER A 276 2.30 -20.08 -1.50
N LEU A 277 2.45 -18.77 -1.24
CA LEU A 277 1.90 -17.70 -2.07
C LEU A 277 2.74 -17.39 -3.31
N LEU A 278 4.08 -17.48 -3.25
CA LEU A 278 4.95 -17.04 -4.33
C LEU A 278 5.43 -18.16 -5.26
N ASN A 279 5.46 -19.40 -4.78
CA ASN A 279 6.10 -20.49 -5.49
C ASN A 279 5.34 -20.80 -6.79
N GLY A 280 6.00 -20.55 -7.92
CA GLY A 280 5.43 -20.64 -9.26
C GLY A 280 4.84 -19.33 -9.80
N HIS A 281 5.06 -18.18 -9.16
CA HIS A 281 4.56 -16.89 -9.64
C HIS A 281 5.65 -15.84 -9.90
N LEU A 282 6.90 -16.11 -9.50
CA LEU A 282 8.05 -15.24 -9.76
C LEU A 282 8.47 -15.28 -11.23
N ARG A 283 8.88 -14.13 -11.78
CA ARG A 283 9.20 -13.93 -13.20
C ARG A 283 10.55 -13.23 -13.45
N THR A 284 11.26 -12.86 -12.39
CA THR A 284 12.55 -12.16 -12.45
C THR A 284 13.65 -13.03 -11.85
N PRO A 285 14.95 -12.66 -12.03
CA PRO A 285 16.05 -13.35 -11.37
C PRO A 285 15.99 -13.38 -9.83
N LYS A 286 15.06 -12.66 -9.19
CA LYS A 286 14.79 -12.82 -7.75
C LYS A 286 14.32 -14.23 -7.40
N TRP A 287 13.84 -15.00 -8.37
CA TRP A 287 13.58 -16.44 -8.27
C TRP A 287 14.77 -17.23 -7.70
N PHE A 288 16.02 -16.91 -8.07
CA PHE A 288 17.19 -17.64 -7.55
C PHE A 288 17.32 -17.52 -6.02
N ALA A 289 17.18 -16.30 -5.47
CA ALA A 289 17.21 -16.09 -4.03
C ALA A 289 16.02 -16.74 -3.31
N PHE A 290 14.86 -16.84 -3.98
CA PHE A 290 13.70 -17.55 -3.47
C PHE A 290 13.91 -19.07 -3.47
N SER A 291 14.51 -19.63 -4.51
CA SER A 291 14.89 -21.05 -4.58
C SER A 291 15.90 -21.40 -3.49
N ASP A 292 16.91 -20.55 -3.28
CA ASP A 292 17.88 -20.70 -2.18
C ASP A 292 17.19 -20.71 -0.82
N LEU A 293 16.15 -19.90 -0.62
CA LEU A 293 15.37 -19.87 0.62
C LEU A 293 14.65 -21.21 0.86
N ILE A 294 14.06 -21.80 -0.18
CA ILE A 294 13.39 -23.10 -0.08
C ILE A 294 14.40 -24.20 0.28
N VAL A 295 15.55 -24.24 -0.41
CA VAL A 295 16.64 -25.18 -0.09
C VAL A 295 17.10 -25.01 1.36
N TRP A 296 17.29 -23.76 1.79
CA TRP A 296 17.73 -23.43 3.15
C TRP A 296 16.76 -23.92 4.24
N LEU A 297 15.45 -23.90 3.97
CA LEU A 297 14.42 -24.42 4.87
C LEU A 297 14.38 -25.96 4.87
N ASN A 298 14.40 -26.60 3.70
CA ASN A 298 14.42 -28.07 3.59
C ASN A 298 15.66 -28.68 4.28
N ASN A 299 16.81 -28.01 4.22
CA ASN A 299 18.03 -28.45 4.91
C ASN A 299 17.92 -28.35 6.44
N ARG A 300 17.06 -27.45 6.96
CA ARG A 300 16.82 -27.31 8.41
C ARG A 300 15.70 -28.22 8.91
N ASP A 301 14.76 -28.55 8.03
CA ASP A 301 13.68 -29.46 8.34
C ASP A 301 13.36 -30.29 7.10
N SER A 302 13.93 -31.50 7.06
CA SER A 302 13.77 -32.43 5.94
C SER A 302 12.34 -32.96 5.80
N SER A 303 11.48 -32.78 6.80
CA SER A 303 10.06 -33.17 6.71
C SER A 303 9.25 -32.25 5.80
N LEU A 304 9.73 -31.02 5.55
CA LEU A 304 9.01 -30.02 4.75
C LEU A 304 8.88 -30.43 3.27
N GLN A 305 9.90 -31.09 2.71
CA GLN A 305 9.95 -31.58 1.32
C GLN A 305 9.42 -30.59 0.27
N LEU A 306 9.70 -29.29 0.45
CA LEU A 306 9.18 -28.24 -0.41
C LEU A 306 9.78 -28.35 -1.81
N GLN A 307 8.91 -28.40 -2.82
CA GLN A 307 9.31 -28.42 -4.23
C GLN A 307 9.53 -27.01 -4.75
N ILE A 308 10.58 -26.80 -5.54
CA ILE A 308 10.87 -25.53 -6.20
C ILE A 308 10.19 -25.54 -7.56
N LYS A 309 9.21 -24.65 -7.78
CA LYS A 309 8.57 -24.53 -9.09
C LYS A 309 9.43 -23.66 -10.02
N PRO A 310 9.41 -23.92 -11.34
CA PRO A 310 10.12 -23.09 -12.30
C PRO A 310 9.59 -21.65 -12.30
N MET A 311 10.40 -20.75 -12.84
CA MET A 311 9.99 -19.37 -13.09
C MET A 311 8.78 -19.33 -14.03
N GLU A 312 7.82 -18.48 -13.71
CA GLU A 312 6.55 -18.36 -14.43
C GLU A 312 6.77 -17.74 -15.82
N LYS A 313 6.15 -18.34 -16.84
CA LYS A 313 6.26 -17.95 -18.26
C LYS A 313 4.92 -17.66 -18.92
N GLU A 314 3.80 -17.93 -18.24
CA GLU A 314 2.46 -17.65 -18.73
C GLU A 314 2.27 -16.17 -19.08
N SER A 315 1.33 -15.88 -19.98
CA SER A 315 1.10 -14.50 -20.43
C SER A 315 0.83 -13.53 -19.27
N LEU A 316 1.43 -12.34 -19.32
CA LEU A 316 1.27 -11.30 -18.29
C LEU A 316 -0.19 -10.83 -18.12
N ILE A 317 -1.05 -11.02 -19.13
CA ILE A 317 -2.48 -10.66 -19.08
C ILE A 317 -3.34 -11.65 -18.27
N SER A 318 -2.76 -12.79 -17.88
CA SER A 318 -3.49 -13.87 -17.19
C SER A 318 -3.70 -13.59 -15.70
N ASN A 319 -2.85 -12.77 -15.08
CA ASN A 319 -2.84 -12.57 -13.63
C ASN A 319 -2.35 -11.16 -13.21
N SER A 320 -2.37 -10.91 -11.91
CA SER A 320 -2.08 -9.63 -11.24
C SER A 320 -0.58 -9.33 -11.05
N TRP A 321 0.34 -10.13 -11.60
CA TRP A 321 1.79 -9.93 -11.40
C TRP A 321 2.27 -8.55 -11.85
N LEU A 322 1.85 -8.09 -13.03
CA LEU A 322 2.28 -6.78 -13.54
C LEU A 322 1.67 -5.63 -12.72
N SER A 323 0.49 -5.81 -12.11
CA SER A 323 -0.06 -4.84 -11.16
C SER A 323 0.86 -4.67 -9.94
N GLY A 324 1.29 -5.78 -9.33
CA GLY A 324 2.25 -5.76 -8.23
C GLY A 324 3.61 -5.16 -8.62
N PHE A 325 4.07 -5.44 -9.83
CA PHE A 325 5.33 -4.88 -10.34
C PHE A 325 5.24 -3.37 -10.62
N ILE A 326 4.12 -2.90 -11.17
CA ILE A 326 3.82 -1.46 -11.32
C ILE A 326 3.71 -0.78 -9.96
N GLU A 327 3.17 -1.45 -8.95
CA GLU A 327 3.10 -0.98 -7.56
C GLU A 327 4.46 -0.67 -6.96
N ALA A 328 5.50 -1.42 -7.32
CA ALA A 328 6.87 -1.09 -6.94
C ALA A 328 7.45 0.00 -7.88
N ASP A 329 7.69 -0.35 -9.15
CA ASP A 329 8.58 0.43 -10.03
C ASP A 329 7.85 1.35 -11.03
N GLY A 330 6.52 1.29 -11.10
CA GLY A 330 5.73 2.07 -12.03
C GLY A 330 5.51 3.52 -11.62
N SER A 331 5.45 4.41 -12.62
CA SER A 331 5.19 5.84 -12.43
C SER A 331 4.23 6.40 -13.49
N PHE A 332 3.09 6.94 -13.05
CA PHE A 332 2.13 7.61 -13.93
C PHE A 332 2.54 9.06 -14.15
N GLN A 333 2.84 9.40 -15.40
CA GLN A 333 3.43 10.66 -15.81
C GLN A 333 2.46 11.45 -16.69
N VAL A 334 2.36 12.76 -16.44
CA VAL A 334 1.62 13.71 -17.27
C VAL A 334 2.57 14.83 -17.70
N ARG A 335 2.93 14.87 -18.97
CA ARG A 335 3.77 15.91 -19.57
C ARG A 335 2.91 17.09 -19.97
N THR A 336 3.30 18.29 -19.55
CA THR A 336 2.60 19.56 -19.83
C THR A 336 3.62 20.64 -20.23
N SER A 337 4.52 20.32 -21.16
CA SER A 337 5.52 21.25 -21.67
C SER A 337 4.89 22.15 -22.73
N LEU A 338 4.03 23.09 -22.31
CA LEU A 338 3.21 23.90 -23.23
C LEU A 338 3.92 25.19 -23.70
N LYS A 339 4.94 25.64 -22.97
CA LYS A 339 5.67 26.89 -23.26
C LYS A 339 6.79 26.75 -24.29
N SER A 340 7.07 25.54 -24.79
CA SER A 340 8.12 25.29 -25.78
C SER A 340 7.64 25.56 -27.21
N LYS A 341 8.58 25.83 -28.13
CA LYS A 341 8.30 25.99 -29.58
C LYS A 341 7.39 24.89 -30.15
N GLN A 342 7.57 23.66 -29.65
CA GLN A 342 6.63 22.56 -29.85
C GLN A 342 5.97 22.24 -28.51
N PRO A 343 4.71 22.64 -28.27
CA PRO A 343 4.00 22.30 -27.06
C PRO A 343 3.80 20.78 -26.99
N ARG A 344 4.13 20.17 -25.85
CA ARG A 344 3.98 18.73 -25.61
C ARG A 344 3.06 18.48 -24.43
N LEU A 345 1.90 17.95 -24.75
CA LEU A 345 0.92 17.43 -23.80
C LEU A 345 0.85 15.90 -23.99
N GLY A 346 0.97 15.13 -22.91
CA GLY A 346 0.95 13.67 -23.01
C GLY A 346 0.81 12.99 -21.67
N CYS A 347 0.29 11.78 -21.66
CA CYS A 347 0.17 10.92 -20.48
C CYS A 347 0.85 9.57 -20.76
N SER A 348 1.57 9.04 -19.78
CA SER A 348 2.32 7.78 -19.93
C SER A 348 2.52 7.06 -18.61
N LEU A 349 2.57 5.74 -18.61
CA LEU A 349 3.25 4.94 -17.59
C LEU A 349 4.74 4.86 -17.95
N GLU A 350 5.61 5.03 -16.96
CA GLU A 350 7.05 4.77 -17.07
C GLU A 350 7.43 3.70 -16.02
N ILE A 351 8.16 2.67 -16.45
CA ILE A 351 8.82 1.70 -15.56
C ILE A 351 10.31 1.75 -15.86
N SER A 352 11.14 1.87 -14.83
CA SER A 352 12.61 1.86 -14.96
C SER A 352 13.20 0.86 -13.99
N GLN A 353 14.06 -0.02 -14.47
CA GLN A 353 14.70 -1.07 -13.68
C GLN A 353 16.19 -1.19 -13.99
N ALA A 354 16.98 -1.74 -13.06
CA ALA A 354 18.40 -1.99 -13.30
C ALA A 354 18.56 -3.00 -14.46
N ARG A 355 19.64 -2.88 -15.26
CA ARG A 355 19.85 -3.84 -16.36
C ARG A 355 20.16 -5.25 -15.86
N GLN A 356 20.89 -5.33 -14.76
CA GLN A 356 21.25 -6.59 -14.14
C GLN A 356 20.68 -6.67 -12.73
N ALA A 357 20.18 -7.85 -12.38
CA ALA A 357 19.84 -8.19 -11.02
C ALA A 357 21.10 -8.38 -10.17
N LYS A 358 20.94 -8.54 -8.84
CA LYS A 358 22.07 -8.70 -7.90
C LYS A 358 22.95 -9.92 -8.19
N ASN A 359 22.40 -10.94 -8.85
CA ASN A 359 23.12 -12.14 -9.27
C ASN A 359 23.76 -12.02 -10.67
N GLY A 360 23.67 -10.86 -11.33
CA GLY A 360 24.25 -10.61 -12.66
C GLY A 360 23.32 -10.93 -13.84
N GLU A 361 22.19 -11.59 -13.59
CA GLU A 361 21.20 -11.93 -14.61
C GLU A 361 20.55 -10.68 -15.22
N ASP A 362 20.26 -10.74 -16.52
CA ASP A 362 19.67 -9.63 -17.26
C ASP A 362 18.16 -9.49 -16.96
N MET A 363 17.70 -8.27 -16.69
CA MET A 363 16.28 -7.92 -16.50
C MET A 363 15.55 -7.68 -17.83
N PHE A 364 16.26 -7.61 -18.95
CA PHE A 364 15.69 -7.37 -20.27
C PHE A 364 14.56 -8.35 -20.65
N PRO A 365 14.65 -9.68 -20.43
CA PRO A 365 13.62 -10.61 -20.88
C PRO A 365 12.24 -10.28 -20.32
N ILE A 366 12.14 -10.05 -19.00
CA ILE A 366 10.87 -9.72 -18.36
C ILE A 366 10.36 -8.33 -18.76
N LEU A 367 11.26 -7.34 -18.87
CA LEU A 367 10.86 -6.00 -19.32
C LEU A 367 10.41 -6.00 -20.79
N ASN A 368 11.00 -6.86 -21.62
CA ASN A 368 10.59 -7.05 -23.02
C ASN A 368 9.20 -7.68 -23.10
N SER A 369 8.88 -8.68 -22.27
CA SER A 369 7.51 -9.22 -22.18
C SER A 369 6.48 -8.17 -21.76
N ILE A 370 6.84 -7.27 -20.83
CA ILE A 370 5.99 -6.12 -20.46
C ILE A 370 5.83 -5.16 -21.66
N GLY A 371 6.92 -4.93 -22.39
CA GLY A 371 6.94 -4.14 -23.62
C GLY A 371 6.01 -4.69 -24.70
N GLU A 372 6.07 -6.00 -24.95
CA GLU A 372 5.19 -6.69 -25.91
C GLU A 372 3.72 -6.59 -25.53
N LEU A 373 3.40 -6.80 -24.24
CA LEU A 373 2.04 -6.62 -23.73
C LEU A 373 1.53 -5.19 -23.98
N LEU A 374 2.35 -4.18 -23.67
CA LEU A 374 1.95 -2.77 -23.73
C LEU A 374 2.18 -2.12 -25.09
N ASP A 375 2.72 -2.83 -26.08
CA ASP A 375 3.14 -2.28 -27.37
C ASP A 375 4.18 -1.15 -27.24
N VAL A 376 5.23 -1.40 -26.46
CA VAL A 376 6.26 -0.44 -26.10
C VAL A 376 7.64 -1.06 -26.22
N LYS A 377 8.57 -0.33 -26.85
CA LYS A 377 9.98 -0.71 -26.89
C LYS A 377 10.68 -0.45 -25.55
N VAL A 378 11.45 -1.43 -25.08
CA VAL A 378 12.38 -1.28 -23.95
C VAL A 378 13.64 -0.57 -24.43
N ASN A 379 14.02 0.51 -23.76
CA ASN A 379 15.18 1.32 -24.10
C ASN A 379 16.26 1.21 -23.02
N PRO A 380 17.51 0.85 -23.38
CA PRO A 380 18.63 0.98 -22.47
C PRO A 380 18.93 2.47 -22.23
N ILE A 381 19.02 2.86 -20.95
CA ILE A 381 19.36 4.22 -20.54
C ILE A 381 20.54 4.19 -19.58
N ARG A 382 21.20 5.34 -19.38
CA ARG A 382 22.27 5.53 -18.38
C ARG A 382 23.40 4.50 -18.50
N GLY A 383 23.72 4.06 -19.73
CA GLY A 383 24.73 3.02 -19.98
C GLY A 383 26.15 3.44 -19.58
N ASP A 384 26.39 4.74 -19.55
CA ASP A 384 27.59 5.44 -19.13
C ASP A 384 27.74 5.55 -17.60
N ARG A 385 26.72 5.16 -16.82
CA ARG A 385 26.69 5.34 -15.37
C ARG A 385 26.91 4.02 -14.64
N LYS A 386 27.36 4.12 -13.38
CA LYS A 386 27.54 2.98 -12.46
C LYS A 386 26.33 2.04 -12.36
N ASN A 387 25.13 2.60 -12.47
CA ASN A 387 23.86 1.86 -12.37
C ASN A 387 23.08 2.01 -13.69
N PRO A 388 23.43 1.21 -14.72
CA PRO A 388 22.71 1.23 -15.99
C PRO A 388 21.30 0.68 -15.80
N GLN A 389 20.35 1.23 -16.56
CA GLN A 389 18.94 0.89 -16.43
C GLN A 389 18.32 0.56 -17.79
N TYR A 390 17.21 -0.16 -17.75
CA TYR A 390 16.23 -0.21 -18.83
C TYR A 390 15.05 0.68 -18.48
N ARG A 391 14.41 1.25 -19.50
CA ARG A 391 13.19 2.03 -19.38
C ARG A 391 12.19 1.59 -20.44
N LEU A 392 10.96 1.33 -20.01
CA LEU A 392 9.80 1.23 -20.89
C LEU A 392 8.83 2.37 -20.55
N ARG A 393 8.22 2.95 -21.58
CA ARG A 393 7.30 4.07 -21.43
C ARG A 393 6.20 4.01 -22.49
N THR A 394 4.94 3.99 -22.05
CA THR A 394 3.81 4.12 -22.97
C THR A 394 3.80 5.51 -23.62
N SER A 395 3.49 5.59 -24.90
CA SER A 395 3.59 6.85 -25.67
C SER A 395 2.46 7.06 -26.66
N THR A 396 1.77 5.98 -27.05
CA THR A 396 0.68 5.99 -28.02
C THR A 396 -0.68 5.79 -27.32
N LEU A 397 -1.76 6.21 -27.99
CA LEU A 397 -3.13 5.97 -27.52
C LEU A 397 -3.39 4.47 -27.30
N GLN A 398 -2.93 3.63 -28.25
CA GLN A 398 -3.08 2.18 -28.17
C GLN A 398 -2.34 1.57 -26.97
N SER A 399 -1.08 1.97 -26.73
CA SER A 399 -0.30 1.46 -25.59
C SER A 399 -0.95 1.81 -24.25
N ASN A 400 -1.47 3.04 -24.12
CA ASN A 400 -2.19 3.49 -22.94
C ASN A 400 -3.54 2.78 -22.78
N LEU A 401 -4.24 2.47 -23.88
CA LEU A 401 -5.50 1.71 -23.82
C LEU A 401 -5.27 0.28 -23.33
N LYS A 402 -4.22 -0.40 -23.82
CA LYS A 402 -3.82 -1.74 -23.32
C LYS A 402 -3.50 -1.72 -21.82
N LEU A 403 -2.80 -0.67 -21.36
CA LEU A 403 -2.53 -0.47 -19.95
C LEU A 403 -3.82 -0.32 -19.13
N VAL A 404 -4.78 0.49 -19.60
CA VAL A 404 -6.07 0.67 -18.93
C VAL A 404 -6.82 -0.66 -18.86
N GLN A 405 -6.89 -1.41 -19.96
CA GLN A 405 -7.53 -2.74 -19.99
C GLN A 405 -6.91 -3.71 -18.98
N TYR A 406 -5.59 -3.70 -18.84
CA TYR A 406 -4.90 -4.53 -17.86
C TYR A 406 -5.23 -4.10 -16.41
N LEU A 407 -5.14 -2.80 -16.09
CA LEU A 407 -5.35 -2.29 -14.73
C LEU A 407 -6.82 -2.20 -14.29
N ASP A 408 -7.75 -2.26 -15.25
CA ASP A 408 -9.18 -2.47 -14.98
C ASP A 408 -9.45 -3.92 -14.55
N LYS A 409 -8.71 -4.88 -15.11
CA LYS A 409 -8.79 -6.30 -14.72
C LYS A 409 -8.01 -6.60 -13.44
N PHE A 410 -6.86 -5.97 -13.26
CA PHE A 410 -5.97 -6.18 -12.11
C PHE A 410 -5.61 -4.83 -11.47
N PRO A 411 -6.38 -4.38 -10.46
CA PRO A 411 -6.21 -3.06 -9.89
C PRO A 411 -4.92 -2.93 -9.07
N LEU A 412 -4.53 -1.68 -8.84
CA LEU A 412 -3.46 -1.26 -7.93
C LEU A 412 -4.07 -1.02 -6.52
N TYR A 413 -3.25 -1.10 -5.47
CA TYR A 413 -3.73 -1.03 -4.08
C TYR A 413 -3.03 0.01 -3.19
N SER A 414 -1.88 0.55 -3.59
CA SER A 414 -1.23 1.65 -2.87
C SER A 414 -1.81 3.01 -3.25
N SER A 415 -1.18 4.10 -2.76
CA SER A 415 -1.46 5.45 -3.23
C SER A 415 -1.28 5.61 -4.76
N LYS A 416 -0.58 4.69 -5.42
CA LYS A 416 -0.43 4.64 -6.87
C LYS A 416 -1.75 4.36 -7.59
N ARG A 417 -2.73 3.70 -6.94
CA ARG A 417 -4.11 3.56 -7.44
C ARG A 417 -4.76 4.92 -7.67
N LEU A 418 -4.58 5.86 -6.75
CA LEU A 418 -5.11 7.23 -6.86
C LEU A 418 -4.46 7.98 -8.03
N ASN A 419 -3.14 7.81 -8.19
CA ASN A 419 -2.42 8.41 -9.32
C ASN A 419 -2.87 7.80 -10.66
N TYR A 420 -3.13 6.50 -10.71
CA TYR A 420 -3.69 5.86 -11.89
C TYR A 420 -5.10 6.38 -12.22
N GLN A 421 -5.98 6.54 -11.24
CA GLN A 421 -7.33 7.07 -11.45
C GLN A 421 -7.30 8.49 -12.02
N ASP A 422 -6.48 9.37 -11.46
CA ASP A 422 -6.34 10.73 -11.97
C ASP A 422 -5.67 10.76 -13.35
N TRP A 423 -4.68 9.90 -13.57
CA TRP A 423 -4.07 9.70 -14.89
C TRP A 423 -5.10 9.21 -15.92
N ARG A 424 -5.99 8.28 -15.54
CA ARG A 424 -7.06 7.75 -16.40
C ARG A 424 -8.09 8.81 -16.76
N LYS A 425 -8.49 9.67 -15.80
CA LYS A 425 -9.33 10.84 -16.07
C LYS A 425 -8.69 11.77 -17.10
N ILE A 426 -7.37 12.00 -16.99
CA ILE A 426 -6.64 12.80 -17.97
C ILE A 426 -6.60 12.09 -19.33
N PHE A 427 -6.35 10.78 -19.35
CA PHE A 427 -6.29 9.97 -20.57
C PHE A 427 -7.63 9.98 -21.34
N GLN A 428 -8.77 10.09 -20.64
CA GLN A 428 -10.08 10.23 -21.29
C GLN A 428 -10.15 11.42 -22.26
N TYR A 429 -9.56 12.57 -21.90
CA TYR A 429 -9.48 13.70 -22.83
C TYR A 429 -8.65 13.41 -24.09
N PHE A 430 -7.66 12.50 -24.01
CA PHE A 430 -6.90 12.07 -25.17
C PHE A 430 -7.68 11.11 -26.06
N LEU A 431 -8.52 10.23 -25.47
CA LEU A 431 -9.41 9.34 -26.22
C LEU A 431 -10.45 10.15 -27.01
N GLU A 432 -10.98 11.22 -26.41
CA GLU A 432 -11.95 12.12 -27.04
C GLU A 432 -11.32 13.13 -28.02
N GLY A 433 -10.00 13.26 -28.03
CA GLY A 433 -9.30 14.30 -28.80
C GLY A 433 -9.51 15.72 -28.26
N THR A 434 -10.02 15.88 -27.04
CA THR A 434 -10.39 17.17 -26.42
C THR A 434 -9.31 17.71 -25.46
N GLN A 435 -8.13 17.09 -25.40
CA GLN A 435 -7.06 17.43 -24.45
C GLN A 435 -6.58 18.88 -24.53
N LEU A 436 -6.55 19.48 -25.73
CA LEU A 436 -6.11 20.87 -25.91
C LEU A 436 -7.12 21.88 -25.36
N ASN A 437 -8.42 21.57 -25.46
CA ASN A 437 -9.49 22.41 -24.92
C ASN A 437 -9.58 22.29 -23.39
N ASN A 438 -9.07 21.20 -22.82
CA ASN A 438 -9.16 20.90 -21.38
C ASN A 438 -7.82 21.05 -20.64
N VAL A 439 -6.85 21.80 -21.20
CA VAL A 439 -5.52 22.00 -20.59
C VAL A 439 -5.57 22.46 -19.13
N ASN A 440 -6.45 23.41 -18.80
CA ASN A 440 -6.56 23.93 -17.42
C ASN A 440 -7.00 22.84 -16.45
N LYS A 441 -8.00 22.03 -16.83
CA LYS A 441 -8.46 20.88 -16.04
C LYS A 441 -7.36 19.83 -15.89
N ILE A 442 -6.61 19.54 -16.96
CA ILE A 442 -5.49 18.60 -16.91
C ILE A 442 -4.40 19.09 -15.94
N LEU A 443 -4.09 20.40 -15.95
CA LEU A 443 -3.14 21.00 -15.02
C LEU A 443 -3.61 20.92 -13.57
N GLU A 444 -4.90 21.15 -13.33
CA GLU A 444 -5.52 21.03 -12.01
C GLU A 444 -5.40 19.60 -11.48
N ILE A 445 -5.83 18.59 -12.24
CA ILE A 445 -5.72 17.17 -11.85
C ILE A 445 -4.24 16.81 -11.61
N LYS A 446 -3.36 17.16 -12.55
CA LYS A 446 -1.91 16.91 -12.42
C LYS A 446 -1.31 17.53 -11.16
N SER A 447 -1.82 18.69 -10.72
CA SER A 447 -1.30 19.37 -9.53
C SER A 447 -1.48 18.58 -8.24
N GLN A 448 -2.39 17.60 -8.23
CA GLN A 448 -2.73 16.76 -7.08
C GLN A 448 -2.22 15.31 -7.21
N MET A 449 -1.43 15.01 -8.24
CA MET A 449 -0.88 13.67 -8.50
C MET A 449 0.54 13.49 -7.93
N ASN A 450 0.94 12.22 -7.76
CA ASN A 450 2.29 11.79 -7.40
C ASN A 450 2.77 12.45 -6.09
N ASP A 451 3.96 13.05 -6.10
CA ASP A 451 4.57 13.65 -4.89
C ASP A 451 3.85 14.91 -4.40
N ARG A 452 2.91 15.45 -5.19
CA ARG A 452 2.09 16.62 -4.82
C ARG A 452 0.79 16.22 -4.14
N ARG A 453 0.46 14.93 -4.10
CA ARG A 453 -0.77 14.44 -3.47
C ARG A 453 -0.70 14.61 -1.96
N THR A 454 -1.71 15.25 -1.40
CA THR A 454 -1.87 15.45 0.05
C THR A 454 -3.09 14.73 0.63
N VAL A 455 -4.08 14.40 -0.21
CA VAL A 455 -5.31 13.70 0.17
C VAL A 455 -5.25 12.26 -0.33
N PHE A 456 -5.51 11.31 0.57
CA PHE A 456 -5.49 9.87 0.28
C PHE A 456 -6.82 9.25 0.69
N ASN A 457 -7.42 8.49 -0.23
CA ASN A 457 -8.51 7.57 0.06
C ASN A 457 -7.95 6.13 -0.04
N TRP A 458 -8.35 5.27 0.89
CA TRP A 458 -7.93 3.87 1.00
C TRP A 458 -9.08 2.88 0.95
N ASP A 459 -10.31 3.31 0.63
CA ASP A 459 -11.49 2.44 0.55
C ASP A 459 -11.28 1.24 -0.38
N HIS A 460 -10.50 1.41 -1.46
CA HIS A 460 -10.15 0.34 -2.40
C HIS A 460 -9.31 -0.78 -1.79
N LEU A 461 -8.73 -0.62 -0.59
CA LEU A 461 -8.01 -1.71 0.08
C LEU A 461 -8.93 -2.85 0.50
N ALA A 462 -10.22 -2.59 0.71
CA ALA A 462 -11.21 -3.65 0.99
C ALA A 462 -11.36 -4.63 -0.19
N GLU A 463 -11.03 -4.20 -1.41
CA GLU A 463 -11.01 -5.07 -2.60
C GLU A 463 -9.89 -6.12 -2.50
N LEU A 464 -8.81 -5.85 -1.76
CA LEU A 464 -7.66 -6.75 -1.63
C LEU A 464 -7.98 -8.04 -0.83
N ASP A 465 -9.02 -8.01 0.00
CA ASP A 465 -9.53 -9.20 0.70
C ASP A 465 -10.21 -10.19 -0.27
N ASN A 466 -10.58 -9.75 -1.48
CA ASN A 466 -11.44 -10.49 -2.41
C ASN A 466 -10.74 -11.01 -3.68
N ILE A 467 -9.39 -11.01 -3.76
CA ILE A 467 -8.63 -11.16 -5.03
C ILE A 467 -8.26 -12.58 -5.44
#